data_AF-A0A381UCW7-F1
#
_entry.id   AF-A0A381UCW7-F1
#
_cell.length_a   1.000
_cell.length_b   1.000
_cell.length_c   1.000
_cell.angle_alpha   90.00
_cell.angle_beta   90.00
_cell.angle_gamma   90.00
#
_symmetry.space_group_name_H-M   'P 1'
#
loop_
_entity.id
_entity.type
_entity.pdbx_description
1 polymer ?
#
loop_
_entity_poly.entity_id
_entity_poly.type
_entity_poly.pdbx_seq_one_letter_code
_entity_poly.pdbx_strand_id
1 'polypeptide(L)'
;MAEKKQKPKKKKKKSIDSNAIVHIKATFNNTHVTIADQYGNVLLWGKAGTSGFRGSRKSTAYAATKTAQKVGEDAIAIGIVSVDLNVKGPGAGRESAIRALSSTGLQIKSIKDVTPLPHNGCRPPKRRRV
;
A
#
# COMPACT_ATOMS: atom_id res chain seq x y z
N MET A 1 4.77 -41.26 -30.60
CA MET A 1 5.74 -40.15 -30.42
C MET A 1 5.41 -39.46 -29.11
N ALA A 2 6.30 -39.50 -28.11
CA ALA A 2 6.01 -39.00 -26.77
C ALA A 2 6.01 -37.46 -26.74
N GLU A 3 4.90 -36.88 -26.26
CA GLU A 3 4.69 -35.45 -26.15
C GLU A 3 5.62 -34.86 -25.08
N LYS A 4 6.55 -33.98 -25.48
CA LYS A 4 7.49 -33.30 -24.56
C LYS A 4 6.71 -32.34 -23.65
N LYS A 5 6.48 -32.74 -22.40
CA LYS A 5 6.01 -31.84 -21.32
C LYS A 5 6.94 -30.62 -21.22
N GLN A 6 6.43 -29.44 -21.56
CA GLN A 6 7.16 -28.18 -21.43
C GLN A 6 7.38 -27.88 -19.94
N LYS A 7 8.65 -27.81 -19.51
CA LYS A 7 9.01 -27.37 -18.15
C LYS A 7 8.61 -25.90 -17.97
N PRO A 8 7.99 -25.51 -16.84
CA PRO A 8 7.61 -24.13 -16.61
C PRO A 8 8.86 -23.25 -16.59
N LYS A 9 8.92 -22.26 -17.50
CA LYS A 9 9.99 -21.27 -17.54
C LYS A 9 10.04 -20.54 -16.20
N LYS A 10 11.15 -20.67 -15.46
CA LYS A 10 11.41 -19.87 -14.26
C LYS A 10 11.32 -18.39 -14.65
N LYS A 11 10.36 -17.66 -14.07
CA LYS A 11 10.24 -16.22 -14.27
C LYS A 11 11.57 -15.59 -13.86
N LYS A 12 12.22 -14.90 -14.81
CA LYS A 12 13.42 -14.12 -14.53
C LYS A 12 13.09 -13.16 -13.39
N LYS A 13 13.90 -13.16 -12.31
CA LYS A 13 13.82 -12.12 -11.29
C LYS A 13 14.06 -10.81 -12.01
N LYS A 14 13.03 -9.95 -12.09
CA LYS A 14 13.22 -8.58 -12.55
C LYS A 14 14.18 -7.93 -11.57
N SER A 15 15.22 -7.27 -12.07
CA SER A 15 16.04 -6.40 -11.23
C SER A 15 15.12 -5.29 -10.75
N ILE A 16 14.84 -5.26 -9.46
CA ILE A 16 13.95 -4.28 -8.85
C ILE A 16 14.84 -3.30 -8.11
N ASP A 17 14.55 -2.02 -8.29
CA ASP A 17 15.32 -0.95 -7.67
C ASP A 17 15.18 -1.05 -6.14
N SER A 18 16.29 -0.80 -5.44
CA SER A 18 16.31 -0.87 -3.97
C SER A 18 15.51 0.26 -3.31
N ASN A 19 15.18 1.31 -4.07
CA ASN A 19 14.39 2.46 -3.65
C ASN A 19 12.99 2.37 -4.26
N ALA A 20 11.95 2.45 -3.42
CA ALA A 20 10.56 2.44 -3.86
C ALA A 20 9.74 3.56 -3.21
N ILE A 21 8.59 3.87 -3.82
CA ILE A 21 7.62 4.82 -3.29
C ILE A 21 6.43 4.03 -2.75
N VAL A 22 6.04 4.28 -1.50
CA VAL A 22 4.87 3.66 -0.88
C VAL A 22 3.75 4.68 -0.81
N HIS A 23 2.65 4.39 -1.48
CA HIS A 23 1.42 5.16 -1.43
C HIS A 23 0.46 4.57 -0.40
N ILE A 24 0.14 5.35 0.62
CA ILE A 24 -0.85 5.00 1.65
C ILE A 24 -2.10 5.83 1.41
N LYS A 25 -3.20 5.19 1.02
CA LYS A 25 -4.51 5.83 0.90
C LYS A 25 -5.37 5.46 2.10
N ALA A 26 -5.49 6.40 3.04
CA ALA A 26 -6.27 6.28 4.26
C ALA A 26 -7.62 7.00 4.09
N THR A 27 -8.67 6.23 3.81
CA THR A 27 -10.05 6.71 3.80
C THR A 27 -10.76 6.31 5.08
N PHE A 28 -11.91 6.92 5.38
CA PHE A 28 -12.69 6.57 6.58
C PHE A 28 -13.19 5.11 6.59
N ASN A 29 -13.29 4.45 5.43
CA ASN A 29 -13.88 3.12 5.32
C ASN A 29 -12.84 2.01 5.04
N ASN A 30 -11.63 2.38 4.62
CA ASN A 30 -10.60 1.44 4.19
C ASN A 30 -9.22 2.09 4.13
N THR A 31 -8.18 1.26 4.30
CA THR A 31 -6.78 1.62 4.09
C THR A 31 -6.19 0.78 2.96
N HIS A 32 -5.55 1.44 2.00
CA HIS A 32 -4.85 0.81 0.89
C HIS A 32 -3.37 1.18 0.98
N VAL A 33 -2.50 0.19 0.82
CA VAL A 33 -1.04 0.36 0.77
C VAL A 33 -0.58 -0.16 -0.58
N THR A 34 0.16 0.65 -1.31
CA THR A 34 0.64 0.31 -2.66
C THR A 34 2.10 0.70 -2.75
N ILE A 35 2.93 -0.21 -3.23
CA ILE A 35 4.36 0.01 -3.43
C ILE A 35 4.61 0.10 -4.93
N ALA A 36 5.26 1.17 -5.33
CA ALA A 36 5.59 1.46 -6.72
C ALA A 36 7.08 1.79 -6.87
N ASP A 37 7.59 1.61 -8.08
CA ASP A 37 8.92 2.10 -8.47
C ASP A 37 8.95 3.63 -8.49
N GLN A 38 10.14 4.21 -8.62
CA GLN A 38 10.32 5.66 -8.80
C GLN A 38 9.57 6.21 -10.03
N TYR A 39 9.36 5.36 -11.04
CA TYR A 39 8.61 5.66 -12.25
C TYR A 39 7.09 5.54 -12.09
N GLY A 40 6.59 5.12 -10.92
CA GLY A 40 5.16 4.95 -10.64
C GLY A 40 4.57 3.60 -11.06
N ASN A 41 5.40 2.65 -11.52
CA ASN A 41 4.96 1.29 -11.82
C ASN A 41 4.67 0.53 -10.53
N VAL A 42 3.45 -0.03 -10.39
CA VAL A 42 3.06 -0.74 -9.17
C VAL A 42 3.71 -2.13 -9.13
N LEU A 43 4.45 -2.40 -8.07
CA LEU A 43 5.07 -3.70 -7.80
C LEU A 43 4.15 -4.58 -6.95
N LEU A 44 3.67 -4.02 -5.84
CA LEU A 44 2.86 -4.73 -4.85
C LEU A 44 1.75 -3.83 -4.31
N TRP A 45 0.63 -4.43 -3.92
CA TRP A 45 -0.43 -3.70 -3.27
C TRP A 45 -1.16 -4.60 -2.27
N GLY A 46 -1.74 -3.98 -1.26
CA GLY A 46 -2.59 -4.61 -0.28
C GLY A 46 -3.63 -3.62 0.22
N LYS A 47 -4.79 -4.12 0.63
CA LYS A 47 -5.82 -3.33 1.31
C LYS A 47 -6.38 -4.14 2.47
N ALA A 48 -7.06 -3.49 3.41
CA ALA A 48 -7.65 -4.18 4.56
C ALA A 48 -8.52 -5.39 4.17
N GLY A 49 -9.23 -5.29 3.03
CA GLY A 49 -10.00 -6.41 2.48
C GLY A 49 -9.16 -7.63 2.07
N THR A 50 -7.96 -7.43 1.52
CA THR A 50 -7.04 -8.50 1.12
C THR A 50 -6.44 -9.21 2.34
N SER A 51 -6.35 -8.51 3.47
CA SER A 51 -5.93 -9.04 4.77
C SER A 51 -7.05 -9.76 5.54
N GLY A 52 -8.20 -10.02 4.90
CA GLY A 52 -9.32 -10.78 5.48
C GLY A 52 -10.37 -9.96 6.22
N PHE A 53 -10.21 -8.64 6.34
CA PHE A 53 -11.19 -7.80 7.03
C PHE A 53 -12.40 -7.48 6.14
N ARG A 54 -13.62 -7.66 6.67
CA ARG A 54 -14.88 -7.39 5.97
C ARG A 54 -15.74 -6.36 6.72
N GLY A 55 -16.63 -5.70 5.99
CA GLY A 55 -17.57 -4.72 6.56
C GLY A 55 -16.88 -3.52 7.21
N SER A 56 -17.42 -3.05 8.34
CA SER A 56 -16.90 -1.95 9.15
C SER A 56 -15.51 -2.21 9.72
N ARG A 57 -15.10 -3.47 9.89
CA ARG A 57 -13.77 -3.80 10.44
C ARG A 57 -12.60 -3.32 9.56
N LYS A 58 -12.85 -3.01 8.27
CA LYS A 58 -11.84 -2.48 7.33
C LYS A 58 -11.36 -1.06 7.65
N SER A 59 -12.15 -0.27 8.38
CA SER A 59 -11.79 1.11 8.74
C SER A 59 -10.89 1.20 9.98
N THR A 60 -10.70 0.09 10.68
CA THR A 60 -9.99 0.07 11.95
C THR A 60 -8.47 0.25 11.75
N ALA A 61 -7.83 0.89 12.73
CA ALA A 61 -6.38 1.05 12.79
C ALA A 61 -5.65 -0.29 12.75
N TYR A 62 -6.19 -1.31 13.44
CA TYR A 62 -5.62 -2.66 13.45
C TYR A 62 -5.56 -3.29 12.04
N ALA A 63 -6.63 -3.12 11.25
CA ALA A 63 -6.66 -3.60 9.89
C ALA A 63 -5.61 -2.92 8.99
N ALA A 64 -5.34 -1.63 9.23
CA ALA A 64 -4.26 -0.91 8.55
C ALA A 64 -2.88 -1.47 8.92
N THR A 65 -2.61 -1.68 10.22
CA THR A 65 -1.36 -2.28 10.70
C THR A 65 -1.09 -3.64 10.06
N LYS A 66 -2.07 -4.54 10.09
CA LYS A 66 -1.91 -5.90 9.56
C LYS A 66 -1.66 -5.90 8.05
N THR A 67 -2.31 -4.98 7.33
CA THR A 67 -2.13 -4.82 5.88
C THR A 67 -0.75 -4.26 5.54
N ALA A 68 -0.31 -3.23 6.26
CA ALA A 68 1.00 -2.62 6.09
C ALA A 68 2.13 -3.61 6.42
N GLN A 69 1.98 -4.43 7.46
CA GLN A 69 2.94 -5.49 7.80
C GLN A 69 3.09 -6.49 6.66
N LYS A 70 1.97 -7.06 6.19
CA LYS A 70 1.98 -8.03 5.09
C LYS A 70 2.64 -7.47 3.83
N VAL A 71 2.28 -6.24 3.47
CA VAL A 71 2.85 -5.56 2.30
C VAL A 71 4.35 -5.25 2.49
N GLY A 72 4.78 -4.89 3.69
CA GLY A 72 6.20 -4.65 4.00
C GLY A 72 7.04 -5.93 3.97
N GLU A 73 6.53 -7.03 4.50
CA GLU A 73 7.18 -8.36 4.42
C GLU A 73 7.34 -8.81 2.96
N ASP A 74 6.27 -8.68 2.16
CA ASP A 74 6.30 -8.99 0.73
C ASP A 74 7.29 -8.07 -0.03
N ALA A 75 7.43 -6.81 0.37
CA ALA A 75 8.38 -5.85 -0.22
C ALA A 75 9.85 -6.24 0.02
N ILE A 76 10.16 -6.69 1.24
CA ILE A 76 11.50 -7.15 1.61
C ILE A 76 11.84 -8.43 0.85
N ALA A 77 10.87 -9.35 0.69
CA ALA A 77 11.06 -10.57 -0.10
C ALA A 77 11.38 -10.28 -1.59
N ILE A 78 10.90 -9.15 -2.10
CA ILE A 78 11.16 -8.66 -3.45
C ILE A 78 12.54 -7.97 -3.58
N GLY A 79 13.12 -7.49 -2.46
CA GLY A 79 14.44 -6.85 -2.41
C GLY A 79 14.41 -5.33 -2.25
N ILE A 80 13.29 -4.75 -1.79
CA ILE A 80 13.18 -3.32 -1.50
C ILE A 80 13.80 -3.04 -0.12
N VAL A 81 14.67 -2.03 -0.05
CA VAL A 81 15.40 -1.68 1.18
C VAL A 81 14.95 -0.32 1.72
N SER A 82 14.84 0.67 0.83
CA SER A 82 14.48 2.04 1.20
C SER A 82 13.18 2.47 0.56
N VAL A 83 12.37 3.24 1.31
CA VAL A 83 11.07 3.69 0.87
C VAL A 83 10.80 5.16 1.17
N ASP A 84 10.15 5.83 0.22
CA ASP A 84 9.54 7.15 0.39
C ASP A 84 8.04 7.01 0.60
N LEU A 85 7.50 7.53 1.70
CA LEU A 85 6.10 7.39 2.05
C LEU A 85 5.28 8.59 1.56
N ASN A 86 4.29 8.33 0.72
CA ASN A 86 3.29 9.28 0.25
C ASN A 86 1.93 8.93 0.87
N VAL A 87 1.45 9.77 1.77
CA VAL A 87 0.23 9.55 2.55
C VAL A 87 -0.91 10.40 1.99
N LYS A 88 -2.07 9.79 1.78
CA LYS A 88 -3.26 10.46 1.23
C LYS A 88 -4.49 10.16 2.08
N GLY A 89 -5.09 11.22 2.61
CA GLY A 89 -6.37 11.21 3.28
C GLY A 89 -6.27 11.15 4.82
N PRO A 90 -7.39 11.47 5.51
CA PRO A 90 -7.43 11.63 6.97
C PRO A 90 -7.83 10.36 7.74
N GLY A 91 -8.00 9.21 7.08
CA GLY A 91 -8.57 8.01 7.71
C GLY A 91 -7.77 7.50 8.92
N ALA A 92 -8.45 6.80 9.85
CA ALA A 92 -7.86 6.30 11.10
C ALA A 92 -6.65 5.37 10.93
N GLY A 93 -6.51 4.72 9.77
CA GLY A 93 -5.37 3.85 9.44
C GLY A 93 -4.09 4.57 9.06
N ARG A 94 -4.07 5.91 9.00
CA ARG A 94 -2.93 6.72 8.53
C ARG A 94 -1.65 6.47 9.32
N GLU A 95 -1.65 6.80 10.61
CA GLU A 95 -0.45 6.67 11.44
C GLU A 95 -0.09 5.20 11.69
N SER A 96 -1.11 4.35 11.87
CA SER A 96 -0.93 2.93 12.11
C SER A 96 -0.21 2.24 10.95
N ALA A 97 -0.53 2.61 9.70
CA ALA A 97 0.17 2.07 8.53
C ALA A 97 1.63 2.53 8.47
N ILE A 98 1.93 3.80 8.78
CA ILE A 98 3.30 4.34 8.80
C ILE A 98 4.15 3.62 9.84
N ARG A 99 3.65 3.49 11.08
CA ARG A 99 4.33 2.78 12.17
C ARG A 99 4.55 1.31 11.84
N ALA A 100 3.55 0.66 11.24
CA ALA A 100 3.64 -0.73 10.82
C ALA A 100 4.73 -0.94 9.76
N LEU A 101 4.81 -0.08 8.74
CA LEU A 101 5.87 -0.16 7.73
C LEU A 101 7.26 0.04 8.35
N SER A 102 7.39 0.99 9.29
CA SER A 102 8.64 1.19 10.02
C SER A 102 9.05 -0.07 10.81
N SER A 103 8.08 -0.81 11.36
CA SER A 103 8.35 -2.02 12.13
C SER A 103 8.76 -3.23 11.27
N THR A 104 8.48 -3.23 9.97
CA THR A 104 8.83 -4.36 9.07
C THR A 104 10.31 -4.43 8.70
N GLY A 105 11.08 -3.36 8.94
CA GLY A 105 12.51 -3.29 8.59
C GLY A 105 12.82 -2.51 7.30
N LEU A 106 11.82 -1.88 6.69
CA LEU A 106 12.02 -0.94 5.58
C LEU A 106 12.60 0.38 6.09
N GLN A 107 13.62 0.90 5.41
CA GLN A 107 14.20 2.20 5.74
C GLN A 107 13.35 3.34 5.17
N ILE A 108 12.65 4.08 6.04
CA ILE A 108 11.82 5.22 5.63
C ILE A 108 12.70 6.44 5.44
N LYS A 109 12.81 6.93 4.20
CA LYS A 109 13.61 8.12 3.84
C LYS A 109 12.85 9.42 4.03
N SER A 110 11.60 9.46 3.58
CA SER A 110 10.75 10.64 3.68
C SER A 110 9.29 10.28 3.96
N ILE A 111 8.58 11.20 4.61
CA ILE A 111 7.14 11.10 4.85
C ILE A 111 6.51 12.38 4.28
N LYS A 112 5.69 12.25 3.25
CA LYS A 112 5.00 13.35 2.58
C LYS A 112 3.50 13.14 2.66
N ASP A 113 2.76 14.15 3.11
CA ASP A 113 1.30 14.19 3.00
C ASP A 113 0.91 14.80 1.65
N VAL A 114 0.27 14.00 0.81
CA VAL A 114 -0.23 14.35 -0.52
C VAL A 114 -1.77 14.35 -0.56
N THR A 115 -2.41 14.67 0.57
CA THR A 115 -3.86 14.81 0.65
C THR A 115 -4.34 15.98 -0.23
N PRO A 116 -5.19 15.72 -1.24
CA PRO A 116 -5.64 16.77 -2.15
C PRO A 116 -6.61 17.71 -1.44
N LEU A 117 -6.27 19.00 -1.43
CA LEU A 117 -7.12 20.08 -0.94
C LEU A 117 -7.71 20.82 -2.16
N PRO A 118 -9.04 20.77 -2.37
CA PRO A 118 -9.66 21.49 -3.49
C PRO A 118 -9.79 22.99 -3.17
N HIS A 119 -9.43 23.85 -4.13
CA HIS A 119 -9.61 25.30 -4.04
C HIS A 119 -11.00 25.70 -4.54
N ASN A 120 -12.04 25.45 -3.74
CA ASN A 120 -13.44 25.77 -4.08
C ASN A 120 -13.88 25.28 -5.48
N GLY A 121 -13.44 24.09 -5.88
CA GLY A 121 -13.79 23.47 -7.16
C GLY A 121 -15.20 22.88 -7.19
N CYS A 122 -15.32 21.56 -7.40
CA CYS A 122 -16.63 20.91 -7.46
C CYS A 122 -17.40 21.01 -6.12
N ARG A 123 -18.71 21.25 -6.21
CA ARG A 123 -19.61 21.29 -5.05
C ARG A 123 -19.58 19.94 -4.30
N PRO A 124 -19.34 19.92 -2.97
CA PRO A 124 -19.38 18.69 -2.19
C PRO A 124 -20.79 18.09 -2.15
N PRO A 125 -20.93 16.77 -2.00
CA PRO A 125 -22.23 16.12 -1.89
C PRO A 125 -23.02 16.67 -0.70
N LYS A 126 -24.35 16.69 -0.85
CA LYS A 126 -25.27 17.18 0.19
C LYS A 126 -25.01 16.44 1.51
N ARG A 127 -24.96 17.19 2.63
CA ARG A 127 -24.77 16.63 3.97
C ARG A 127 -25.80 15.54 4.25
N ARG A 128 -25.33 14.36 4.68
CA ARG A 128 -26.16 13.21 5.02
C ARG A 128 -27.01 13.53 6.27
N ARG A 129 -28.29 13.11 6.28
CA ARG A 129 -29.30 13.39 7.32
C ARG A 129 -29.74 12.16 8.13
N VAL A 130 -28.89 11.14 8.20
CA VAL A 130 -29.16 9.97 9.06
C VAL A 130 -28.95 10.31 10.52
#